data_AF-A0A7V6Q1C9-F1
#
_entry.id   AF-A0A7V6Q1C9-F1
#
_cell.length_a   1.000
_cell.length_b   1.000
_cell.length_c   1.000
_cell.angle_alpha   90.00
_cell.angle_beta   90.00
_cell.angle_gamma   90.00
#
_symmetry.space_group_name_H-M   'P 1'
#
loop_
_entity.id
_entity.type
_entity.pdbx_description
1 polymer ?
#
loop_
_entity_poly.entity_id
_entity_poly.type
_entity_poly.pdbx_seq_one_letter_code
_entity_poly.pdbx_strand_id
1 'polypeptide(L)'
;MMAAEAIGMTRRQAIWNIILPQALRLVLPQWSNELIYMVKYTSAAFLIAVPELMARCKMVISWTFKPLETLFWVGVIYVIVLSIVAKIVDTVELKSSIPGFQMSREDFQ
;
A
#
# COMPACT_ATOMS: atom_id res chain seq x y z
N MET A 1 7.18 29.86 5.64
CA MET A 1 6.57 30.21 6.93
C MET A 1 6.96 31.62 7.36
N MET A 2 8.26 31.93 7.46
CA MET A 2 8.76 33.28 7.79
C MET A 2 8.16 34.40 6.92
N ALA A 3 8.01 34.18 5.60
CA ALA A 3 7.37 35.16 4.71
C ALA A 3 5.87 35.38 4.98
N ALA A 4 5.14 34.34 5.39
CA ALA A 4 3.71 34.44 5.72
C ALA A 4 3.49 35.14 7.07
N GLU A 5 4.39 34.90 8.03
CA GLU A 5 4.39 35.57 9.33
C GLU A 5 4.81 37.05 9.20
N ALA A 6 5.77 37.35 8.32
CA ALA A 6 6.20 38.73 8.04
C ALA A 6 5.12 39.62 7.42
N ILE A 7 4.12 39.03 6.74
CA ILE A 7 2.95 39.74 6.19
C ILE A 7 1.71 39.63 7.10
N GLY A 8 1.89 39.20 8.36
CA GLY A 8 0.83 39.20 9.38
C GLY A 8 -0.17 38.05 9.29
N MET A 9 0.09 37.00 8.51
CA MET A 9 -0.80 35.83 8.49
C MET A 9 -0.72 35.05 9.80
N THR A 10 -1.89 34.59 10.27
CA THR A 10 -1.92 33.62 11.37
C THR A 10 -1.41 32.25 10.88
N ARG A 11 -0.82 31.48 11.79
CA ARG A 11 -0.28 30.13 11.50
C ARG A 11 -1.29 29.23 10.78
N ARG A 12 -2.57 29.33 11.15
CA ARG A 12 -3.67 28.55 10.56
C ARG A 12 -3.97 28.98 9.12
N GLN A 13 -3.95 30.27 8.81
CA GLN A 13 -4.09 30.80 7.45
C GLN A 13 -2.91 30.39 6.57
N ALA A 14 -1.69 30.46 7.10
CA ALA A 14 -0.50 30.02 6.37
C ALA A 14 -0.55 28.52 6.04
N ILE A 15 -1.03 27.67 6.96
CA ILE A 15 -1.14 26.23 6.70
C ILE A 15 -2.16 25.94 5.60
N TRP A 16 -3.38 26.46 5.70
CA TRP A 16 -4.44 26.14 4.73
C TRP A 16 -4.20 26.73 3.35
N ASN A 17 -3.69 27.96 3.27
CA ASN A 17 -3.60 28.69 1.99
C ASN A 17 -2.26 28.46 1.27
N ILE A 18 -1.20 28.08 1.99
CA ILE A 18 0.16 28.01 1.45
C ILE A 18 0.71 26.60 1.59
N ILE A 19 0.83 26.09 2.82
CA ILE A 19 1.56 24.85 3.09
C ILE A 19 0.78 23.62 2.57
N LEU A 20 -0.52 23.53 2.85
CA LEU A 20 -1.36 22.40 2.47
C LEU A 20 -1.41 22.19 0.94
N PRO A 21 -1.75 23.19 0.10
CA PRO A 21 -1.78 23.00 -1.35
C PRO A 21 -0.39 22.72 -1.93
N GLN A 22 0.68 23.27 -1.37
CA GLN A 22 2.05 22.98 -1.81
C GLN A 22 2.47 21.55 -1.46
N ALA A 23 2.20 21.12 -0.23
CA ALA A 23 2.49 19.75 0.21
C ALA A 23 1.69 18.73 -0.60
N LEU A 24 0.40 18.98 -0.85
CA LEU A 24 -0.44 18.08 -1.63
C LEU A 24 0.09 17.92 -3.06
N ARG A 25 0.51 19.02 -3.70
CA ARG A 25 1.08 18.99 -5.06
C ARG A 25 2.42 18.23 -5.12
N LEU A 26 3.13 18.14 -4.00
CA LEU A 26 4.39 17.39 -3.88
C LEU A 26 4.16 15.89 -3.58
N VAL A 27 3.16 15.57 -2.75
CA VAL A 27 2.89 14.19 -2.30
C VAL A 27 2.08 13.38 -3.31
N LEU A 28 1.14 14.00 -4.03
CA LEU A 28 0.30 13.32 -5.02
C LEU A 28 1.07 12.52 -6.10
N PRO A 29 2.11 13.07 -6.77
CA PRO A 29 2.87 12.30 -7.75
C PRO A 29 3.64 11.12 -7.13
N GLN A 30 4.21 11.30 -5.93
CA GLN A 30 4.87 10.22 -5.18
C GLN A 30 3.89 9.08 -4.86
N TRP A 31 2.70 9.41 -4.35
CA TRP A 31 1.67 8.42 -4.03
C TRP A 31 1.18 7.65 -5.25
N SER A 32 1.10 8.30 -6.41
CA SER A 32 0.73 7.60 -7.65
C SER A 32 1.72 6.49 -8.01
N ASN A 33 3.02 6.71 -7.81
CA ASN A 33 4.03 5.67 -8.04
C ASN A 33 3.91 4.53 -7.03
N GLU A 34 3.65 4.85 -5.77
CA GLU A 34 3.51 3.84 -4.72
C GLU A 34 2.28 2.95 -4.91
N LEU A 35 1.16 3.53 -5.38
CA LEU A 35 -0.02 2.76 -5.75
C LEU A 35 0.28 1.73 -6.85
N ILE A 36 1.13 2.08 -7.83
CA ILE A 36 1.56 1.15 -8.89
C ILE A 36 2.43 0.02 -8.32
N TYR A 37 3.33 0.33 -7.39
CA TYR A 37 4.15 -0.69 -6.72
C TYR A 37 3.29 -1.63 -5.87
N MET A 38 2.34 -1.10 -5.11
CA MET A 38 1.38 -1.90 -4.34
C MET A 38 0.61 -2.89 -5.22
N VAL A 39 0.12 -2.47 -6.38
CA VAL A 39 -0.57 -3.36 -7.32
C VAL A 39 0.36 -4.48 -7.81
N LYS A 40 1.64 -4.18 -8.09
CA LYS A 40 2.61 -5.19 -8.53
C LYS A 40 2.93 -6.22 -7.45
N TYR A 41 3.18 -5.77 -6.22
CA TYR A 41 3.51 -6.67 -5.12
C TYR A 41 2.32 -7.54 -4.70
N THR A 42 1.12 -6.97 -4.65
CA THR A 42 -0.12 -7.72 -4.34
C THR A 42 -0.47 -8.74 -5.42
N SER A 43 -0.27 -8.40 -6.69
CA SER A 43 -0.48 -9.34 -7.81
C SER A 43 0.51 -10.51 -7.79
N ALA A 44 1.78 -10.27 -7.48
CA ALA A 44 2.79 -11.33 -7.38
C ALA A 44 2.50 -12.28 -6.20
N ALA A 45 2.11 -11.75 -5.04
CA ALA A 45 1.72 -12.56 -3.89
C ALA A 45 0.47 -13.41 -4.18
N PHE A 46 -0.52 -12.85 -4.87
CA PHE A 46 -1.72 -13.58 -5.29
C PHE A 46 -1.41 -14.73 -6.24
N LEU A 47 -0.53 -14.51 -7.23
CA LEU A 47 -0.17 -15.49 -8.24
C LEU A 47 0.49 -16.74 -7.65
N ILE A 48 1.30 -16.61 -6.60
CA ILE A 48 1.97 -17.75 -5.95
C ILE A 48 0.99 -18.47 -5.01
N ALA A 49 0.24 -17.72 -4.21
CA ALA A 49 -0.62 -18.29 -3.18
C ALA A 49 -1.82 -19.06 -3.75
N VAL A 50 -2.44 -18.58 -4.83
CA VAL A 50 -3.70 -19.16 -5.34
C VAL A 50 -3.54 -20.57 -5.92
N PRO A 51 -2.56 -20.86 -6.80
CA PRO A 51 -2.39 -22.18 -7.38
C PRO A 51 -1.95 -23.23 -6.36
N GLU A 52 -1.00 -22.89 -5.48
CA GLU A 52 -0.49 -23.83 -4.46
C GLU A 52 -1.57 -24.16 -3.42
N LEU A 53 -2.29 -23.15 -2.94
CA LEU A 53 -3.37 -23.35 -1.97
C LEU A 53 -4.53 -24.14 -2.59
N MET A 54 -4.88 -23.87 -3.85
CA MET A 54 -5.92 -24.60 -4.56
C MET A 54 -5.52 -26.06 -4.86
N ALA A 55 -4.24 -26.32 -5.14
CA ALA A 55 -3.74 -27.68 -5.29
C ALA A 55 -3.88 -28.49 -3.98
N ARG A 56 -3.54 -27.88 -2.84
CA ARG A 56 -3.75 -28.49 -1.51
C ARG A 56 -5.23 -28.67 -1.19
N CYS A 57 -6.07 -27.68 -1.53
CA CYS A 57 -7.52 -27.77 -1.38
C CYS A 57 -8.08 -28.98 -2.14
N LYS A 58 -7.76 -29.12 -3.43
CA LYS A 58 -8.19 -30.25 -4.26
C LYS A 58 -7.72 -31.59 -3.71
N MET A 59 -6.50 -31.68 -3.19
CA MET A 59 -6.01 -32.89 -2.52
C MET A 59 -6.89 -33.25 -1.32
N VAL A 60 -7.17 -32.32 -0.41
CA VAL A 60 -8.00 -32.59 0.78
C VAL A 60 -9.44 -32.95 0.39
N ILE A 61 -9.99 -32.32 -0.65
CA ILE A 61 -11.32 -32.65 -1.20
C ILE A 61 -11.35 -34.09 -1.70
N SER A 62 -10.31 -34.56 -2.41
CA SER A 62 -10.26 -35.93 -2.92
C SER A 62 -10.18 -36.99 -1.80
N TRP A 63 -9.69 -36.62 -0.62
CA TRP A 63 -9.61 -37.54 0.53
C TRP A 63 -10.88 -37.51 1.38
N THR A 64 -11.48 -36.32 1.53
CA THR A 64 -12.60 -36.10 2.47
C THR A 64 -13.96 -36.15 1.77
N PHE A 65 -14.00 -36.01 0.44
CA PHE A 65 -15.21 -35.89 -0.38
C PHE A 65 -16.17 -34.77 0.05
N LYS A 66 -15.63 -33.75 0.74
CA LYS A 66 -16.38 -32.61 1.28
C LYS A 66 -15.89 -31.28 0.69
N PRO A 67 -16.30 -30.92 -0.54
CA PRO A 67 -15.81 -29.72 -1.22
C PRO A 67 -16.18 -28.42 -0.52
N LEU A 68 -17.43 -28.29 -0.03
CA LEU A 68 -17.92 -27.04 0.56
C LEU A 68 -17.22 -26.71 1.90
N GLU A 69 -17.13 -27.67 2.83
CA GLU A 69 -16.40 -27.50 4.10
C GLU A 69 -14.91 -27.19 3.85
N THR A 70 -14.28 -27.89 2.92
CA THR A 70 -12.85 -27.71 2.63
C THR A 70 -12.57 -26.33 2.02
N LEU A 71 -13.40 -25.88 1.06
CA LEU A 71 -13.29 -24.55 0.47
C LEU A 71 -13.52 -23.44 1.50
N PHE A 72 -14.46 -23.63 2.43
CA PHE A 72 -14.70 -22.68 3.51
C PHE A 72 -13.46 -22.49 4.38
N TRP A 73 -12.86 -23.57 4.88
CA TRP A 73 -11.64 -23.50 5.69
C TRP A 73 -10.44 -22.91 4.93
N VAL A 74 -10.30 -23.25 3.65
CA VAL A 74 -9.26 -22.67 2.79
C VAL A 74 -9.46 -21.16 2.61
N GLY A 75 -10.70 -20.70 2.46
CA GLY A 75 -11.03 -19.27 2.42
C GLY A 75 -10.67 -18.54 3.72
N VAL A 76 -10.94 -19.17 4.88
CA VAL A 76 -10.55 -18.62 6.19
C VAL A 76 -9.03 -18.48 6.30
N ILE A 77 -8.28 -19.52 5.92
CA ILE A 77 -6.81 -19.49 5.92
C ILE A 77 -6.30 -18.37 5.01
N TYR A 78 -6.89 -18.21 3.83
CA TYR A 78 -6.52 -17.16 2.89
C TYR A 78 -6.67 -15.75 3.49
N VAL A 79 -7.80 -15.46 4.14
CA VAL A 79 -8.04 -14.17 4.80
C VAL A 79 -7.03 -13.92 5.93
N ILE A 80 -6.71 -14.95 6.73
CA ILE A 80 -5.72 -14.83 7.82
C ILE A 80 -4.34 -14.50 7.25
N VAL A 81 -3.86 -15.27 6.28
CA VAL A 81 -2.54 -15.07 5.68
C VAL A 81 -2.45 -13.71 5.00
N LEU A 82 -3.47 -13.34 4.21
CA LEU A 82 -3.52 -12.04 3.55
C LEU A 82 -3.49 -10.88 4.57
N SER A 83 -4.21 -11.01 5.69
CA SER A 83 -4.21 -10.01 6.76
C SER A 83 -2.83 -9.89 7.44
N ILE A 84 -2.12 -11.00 7.62
CA ILE A 84 -0.75 -11.01 8.19
C ILE A 84 0.22 -10.34 7.21
N VAL A 85 0.17 -10.72 5.93
CA VAL A 85 1.02 -10.14 4.89
C VAL A 85 0.78 -8.64 4.76
N ALA A 86 -0.48 -8.20 4.75
CA ALA A 86 -0.84 -6.78 4.73
C ALA A 86 -0.22 -6.03 5.92
N LYS A 87 -0.29 -6.58 7.14
CA LYS A 87 0.34 -5.98 8.32
C LYS A 87 1.87 -5.94 8.24
N ILE A 88 2.50 -6.97 7.67
CA ILE A 88 3.96 -7.01 7.50
C ILE A 88 4.40 -5.93 6.52
N VAL A 89 3.72 -5.81 5.38
CA VAL A 89 3.99 -4.77 4.38
C VAL A 89 3.82 -3.39 4.99
N ASP A 90 2.73 -3.15 5.72
CA ASP A 90 2.45 -1.88 6.42
C ASP A 90 3.56 -1.55 7.44
N THR A 91 4.05 -2.56 8.18
CA THR A 91 5.16 -2.39 9.13
C THR A 91 6.50 -2.11 8.44
N VAL A 92 6.75 -2.74 7.28
CA VAL A 92 7.99 -2.56 6.51
C VAL A 92 7.99 -1.19 5.82
N GLU A 93 6.86 -0.73 5.30
CA GLU A 93 6.70 0.59 4.68
C GLU A 93 6.97 1.72 5.69
N LEU A 94 6.48 1.55 6.93
CA LEU A 94 6.75 2.46 8.05
C LEU A 94 8.24 2.50 8.45
N LYS A 95 8.98 1.41 8.26
CA LYS A 95 10.41 1.32 8.59
C LYS A 95 11.32 1.76 7.44
N SER A 96 10.88 1.62 6.20
CA SER A 96 11.66 1.88 4.99
C SER A 96 11.43 3.26 4.37
N SER A 97 10.48 4.05 4.89
CA SER A 97 10.39 5.48 4.59
C SER A 97 11.56 6.25 5.20
N ILE A 98 12.74 6.14 4.58
CA ILE A 98 13.82 7.11 4.73
C ILE A 98 13.42 8.33 3.88
N PRO A 99 13.10 9.48 4.49
CA PRO A 99 12.58 10.63 3.77
C PRO A 99 13.70 11.32 2.98
N GLY A 100 13.60 11.37 1.65
CA GLY A 100 14.52 12.14 0.81
C GLY A 100 14.38 11.97 -0.70
N PHE A 101 13.81 12.99 -1.36
CA PHE A 101 13.93 13.39 -2.77
C PHE A 101 13.60 12.39 -3.90
N GLN A 102 12.40 12.54 -4.48
CA GLN A 102 12.34 12.66 -5.95
C GLN A 102 12.40 14.15 -6.27
N MET A 103 13.63 14.64 -6.47
CA MET A 103 13.89 15.90 -7.14
C MET A 103 13.27 15.79 -8.54
N SER A 104 12.53 16.82 -8.93
CA SER A 104 12.05 17.04 -10.29
C SER A 104 13.15 16.68 -11.30
N ARG A 105 12.89 15.67 -12.14
CA ARG A 105 13.74 15.32 -13.30
C ARG A 105 13.28 16.02 -14.58
N GLU A 106 12.60 17.15 -14.47
CA GLU A 106 12.16 17.93 -15.64
C GLU A 106 12.85 19.30 -15.79
N ASP A 107 13.86 19.62 -14.98
CA ASP A 107 14.72 20.79 -15.19
C ASP A 107 15.75 20.60 -16.36
N PHE A 108 15.56 19.64 -17.27
CA PHE A 108 16.47 19.36 -18.41
C PHE A 108 15.79 19.34 -19.79
N GLN A 109 14.80 20.20 -20.01
CA GLN A 109 14.40 20.66 -21.34
C GLN A 109 14.25 22.18 -21.34
#